data_AF-A0A533WYR0-F1
#
_entry.id   AF-A0A533WYR0-F1
#
_cell.length_a   1.000
_cell.length_b   1.000
_cell.length_c   1.000
_cell.angle_alpha   90.00
_cell.angle_beta   90.00
_cell.angle_gamma   90.00
#
_symmetry.space_group_name_H-M   'P 1'
#
loop_
_entity.id
_entity.type
_entity.pdbx_description
1 polymer ?
#
loop_
_entity_poly.entity_id
_entity_poly.type
_entity_poly.pdbx_seq_one_letter_code
_entity_poly.pdbx_strand_id
1 'polypeptide(L)'
;MFIPGQNQLFSGSGEIPKSIMLLVGTSGSGKTVYSMQFLRDGISVGDRCLYVNCSQAFTQESFNSYFTRSTTAKGPPAFVSLFAMPKPGVIQIRSLSDLLDRITSLIPMDQAEELSTRLVLDSLTDLVARFSNDAVQKFVAELYDLLKVKNIVALFTITGSPSTPTIETLGSLVDGIIQLKMNDTSDGVERSARLLSLKTAHVNPKWVRFSIKQDGSLQFVRDNSLSPSELVCKLCNGPIIGNVANAGSGSPFHPHCLDTYQKLGDIYGSHILYALQPGVVNANFFFIDIVGLSNPLLSVEKQIGKIEDLNALIGSCDAYSKVPKDNKIVLPTGDGMAIGFLINPELPLQLSIQLHRKLQAFNAKTTSDKSIGVRIGISSGPVFVVSDVNNNQNVWGPGIILARRIMDLGDDGHILLADNIAEALVNLKEEYRKVIRPVGSGYKIKHGQLLTLYSAFSQDFGNPAIPTRISELG
;
A
#
# COMPACT_ATOMS: atom_id res chain seq x y z
N MET A 1 10.58 9.36 -1.21
CA MET A 1 10.62 8.48 -2.40
C MET A 1 12.06 8.36 -2.86
N PHE A 2 12.59 7.14 -2.90
CA PHE A 2 14.00 6.87 -3.19
C PHE A 2 14.26 6.43 -4.63
N ILE A 3 13.27 5.91 -5.37
CA ILE A 3 13.42 5.58 -6.80
C ILE A 3 12.20 6.03 -7.63
N PRO A 4 12.38 6.43 -8.90
CA PRO A 4 11.27 6.77 -9.79
C PRO A 4 10.27 5.61 -9.95
N GLY A 5 8.99 5.90 -9.75
CA GLY A 5 7.94 4.88 -9.83
C GLY A 5 7.94 3.88 -8.68
N GLN A 6 8.58 4.21 -7.54
CA GLN A 6 8.63 3.36 -6.34
C GLN A 6 7.27 2.75 -5.98
N ASN A 7 6.20 3.55 -6.00
CA ASN A 7 4.86 3.08 -5.60
C ASN A 7 4.26 2.04 -6.56
N GLN A 8 4.67 2.05 -7.82
CA GLN A 8 4.24 1.07 -8.82
C GLN A 8 5.16 -0.15 -8.84
N LEU A 9 6.47 0.06 -8.66
CA LEU A 9 7.49 -0.97 -8.74
C LEU A 9 7.61 -1.81 -7.45
N PHE A 10 7.20 -1.26 -6.30
CA PHE A 10 7.26 -1.92 -5.00
C PHE A 10 5.86 -1.96 -4.37
N SER A 11 5.33 -3.17 -4.18
CA SER A 11 3.97 -3.40 -3.63
C SER A 11 3.96 -3.73 -2.13
N GLY A 12 5.10 -3.58 -1.43
CA GLY A 12 5.20 -3.84 0.01
C GLY A 12 4.73 -2.65 0.85
N SER A 13 4.24 -2.92 2.07
CA SER A 13 3.77 -1.91 3.04
C SER A 13 4.90 -1.20 3.80
N GLY A 14 6.02 -0.91 3.14
CA GLY A 14 7.19 -0.28 3.75
C GLY A 14 7.93 0.65 2.78
N GLU A 15 8.81 1.49 3.32
CA GLU A 15 9.71 2.30 2.48
C GLU A 15 10.84 1.42 1.94
N ILE A 16 11.21 1.60 0.66
CA ILE A 16 12.44 0.99 0.14
C ILE A 16 13.60 1.60 0.94
N PRO A 17 14.42 0.80 1.64
CA PRO A 17 15.54 1.34 2.38
C PRO A 17 16.51 2.04 1.44
N LYS A 18 17.35 2.93 1.98
CA LYS A 18 18.41 3.56 1.19
C LYS A 18 19.30 2.50 0.54
N SER A 19 19.15 2.37 -0.77
CA SER A 19 19.68 1.24 -1.55
C SER A 19 20.54 1.72 -2.71
N ILE A 20 21.53 0.92 -3.05
CA ILE A 20 22.33 1.02 -4.26
C ILE A 20 21.75 0.00 -5.22
N MET A 21 21.19 0.46 -6.33
CA MET A 21 20.51 -0.40 -7.29
C MET A 21 21.20 -0.41 -8.65
N LEU A 22 21.15 -1.57 -9.30
CA LEU A 22 21.58 -1.75 -10.67
C LEU A 22 20.39 -1.60 -11.62
N LEU A 23 20.44 -0.61 -12.51
CA LEU A 23 19.46 -0.36 -13.55
C LEU A 23 19.89 -1.03 -14.86
N VAL A 24 19.26 -2.16 -15.17
CA VAL A 24 19.58 -3.01 -16.31
C VAL A 24 18.56 -2.80 -17.43
N GLY A 25 18.99 -2.72 -18.69
CA GLY A 25 18.07 -2.74 -19.82
C GLY A 25 18.76 -2.58 -21.16
N THR A 26 18.07 -2.88 -22.26
CA THR A 26 18.58 -2.71 -23.63
C THR A 26 18.88 -1.25 -23.96
N SER A 27 19.65 -0.99 -25.03
CA SER A 27 19.84 0.37 -25.52
C SER A 27 18.49 1.01 -25.86
N GLY A 28 18.31 2.31 -25.60
CA GLY A 28 17.05 3.02 -25.85
C GLY A 28 15.91 2.77 -24.85
N SER A 29 16.06 1.83 -23.91
CA SER A 29 15.04 1.49 -22.90
C SER A 29 14.74 2.60 -21.87
N GLY A 30 15.51 3.70 -21.86
CA GLY A 30 15.25 4.86 -21.00
C GLY A 30 16.11 4.95 -19.75
N LYS A 31 17.21 4.19 -19.63
CA LYS A 31 18.11 4.18 -18.45
C LYS A 31 18.60 5.58 -18.04
N THR A 32 19.11 6.37 -18.98
CA THR A 32 19.58 7.74 -18.71
C THR A 32 18.43 8.65 -18.28
N VAL A 33 17.26 8.56 -18.92
CA VAL A 33 16.08 9.36 -18.54
C VAL A 33 15.57 8.99 -17.14
N TYR A 34 15.55 7.69 -16.81
CA TYR A 34 15.23 7.21 -15.47
C TYR A 34 16.20 7.76 -14.43
N SER A 35 17.49 7.79 -14.76
CA SER A 35 18.52 8.38 -13.91
C SER A 35 18.32 9.89 -13.70
N MET A 36 17.94 10.63 -14.75
CA MET A 36 17.61 12.06 -14.63
C MET A 36 16.39 12.30 -13.73
N GLN A 37 15.34 11.48 -13.87
CA GLN A 37 14.18 11.56 -12.97
C GLN A 37 14.58 11.30 -11.52
N PHE A 38 15.40 10.28 -11.26
CA PHE A 38 15.91 9.97 -9.92
C PHE A 38 16.65 11.14 -9.27
N LEU A 39 17.47 11.87 -10.05
CA LEU A 39 18.16 13.06 -9.57
C LEU A 39 17.21 14.26 -9.36
N ARG A 40 16.25 14.48 -10.27
CA ARG A 40 15.22 15.53 -10.13
C ARG A 40 14.38 15.33 -8.87
N ASP A 41 13.98 14.09 -8.60
CA ASP A 41 13.23 13.70 -7.39
C ASP A 41 14.06 13.92 -6.11
N GLY A 42 15.40 13.89 -6.20
CA GLY A 42 16.29 14.22 -5.09
C GLY A 42 16.39 15.71 -4.84
N ILE A 43 16.62 16.48 -5.91
CA ILE A 43 16.69 17.94 -5.83
C ILE A 43 15.40 18.53 -5.25
N SER A 44 14.24 18.00 -5.64
CA SER A 44 12.94 18.48 -5.18
C SER A 44 12.71 18.31 -3.67
N VAL A 45 13.36 17.33 -3.05
CA VAL A 45 13.35 17.12 -1.59
C VAL A 45 14.60 17.69 -0.89
N GLY A 46 15.48 18.35 -1.64
CA GLY A 46 16.67 19.03 -1.12
C GLY A 46 17.95 18.19 -1.03
N ASP A 47 17.94 16.95 -1.56
CA ASP A 47 19.09 16.05 -1.57
C ASP A 47 20.24 16.63 -2.41
N ARG A 48 21.48 16.30 -2.02
CA ARG A 48 22.64 16.54 -2.88
C ARG A 48 22.69 15.47 -3.96
N CYS A 49 22.80 15.89 -5.21
CA CYS A 49 22.78 14.99 -6.37
C CYS A 49 24.12 15.02 -7.10
N LEU A 50 24.68 13.84 -7.39
CA LEU A 50 25.92 13.64 -8.15
C LEU A 50 25.66 12.72 -9.34
N TYR A 51 26.04 13.16 -10.54
CA TYR A 51 26.00 12.37 -11.76
C TYR A 51 27.42 12.07 -12.25
N VAL A 52 27.77 10.79 -12.29
CA VAL A 52 29.04 10.29 -12.81
C VAL A 52 28.81 9.73 -14.20
N ASN A 53 29.25 10.49 -15.19
CA ASN A 53 29.18 10.14 -16.59
C ASN A 53 30.42 9.36 -17.03
N CYS A 54 30.21 8.13 -17.47
CA CYS A 54 31.21 7.26 -18.07
C CYS A 54 31.01 7.10 -19.58
N SER A 55 30.12 7.87 -20.23
CA SER A 55 29.95 7.86 -21.68
C SER A 55 30.53 9.11 -22.35
N GLN A 56 31.19 8.94 -23.49
CA GLN A 56 31.70 10.08 -24.27
C GLN A 56 30.58 10.78 -25.06
N ALA A 57 29.47 10.08 -25.34
CA ALA A 57 28.37 10.60 -26.13
C ALA A 57 27.48 11.59 -25.35
N PHE A 58 27.53 11.57 -24.02
CA PHE A 58 26.67 12.39 -23.17
C PHE A 58 27.48 13.58 -22.58
N THR A 59 27.16 14.79 -23.03
CA THR A 59 27.89 16.00 -22.65
C THR A 59 27.30 16.68 -21.42
N GLN A 60 28.10 17.56 -20.78
CA GLN A 60 27.60 18.40 -19.68
C GLN A 60 26.48 19.33 -20.12
N GLU A 61 26.47 19.81 -21.37
CA GLU A 61 25.37 20.61 -21.91
C GLU A 61 24.07 19.81 -22.02
N SER A 62 24.17 18.58 -22.54
CA SER A 62 23.04 17.65 -22.60
C SER A 62 22.51 17.36 -21.20
N PHE A 63 23.40 17.13 -20.23
CA PHE A 63 23.04 16.97 -18.82
C PHE A 63 22.30 18.20 -18.28
N ASN A 64 22.86 19.40 -18.44
CA ASN A 64 22.29 20.64 -17.94
C ASN A 64 20.89 20.93 -18.52
N SER A 65 20.63 20.51 -19.77
CA SER A 65 19.32 20.68 -20.40
C SER A 65 18.18 20.05 -19.59
N TYR A 66 18.42 18.94 -18.89
CA TYR A 66 17.45 18.26 -18.03
C TYR A 66 17.09 19.05 -16.76
N PHE A 67 17.86 20.06 -16.38
CA PHE A 67 17.70 20.82 -15.13
C PHE A 67 17.45 22.31 -15.32
N THR A 68 17.29 22.77 -16.57
CA THR A 68 17.04 24.19 -16.93
C THR A 68 15.86 24.84 -16.21
N ARG A 69 14.85 24.05 -15.81
CA ARG A 69 13.64 24.52 -15.10
C ARG A 69 13.69 24.30 -13.58
N SER A 70 14.75 23.71 -13.04
CA SER A 70 14.86 23.41 -11.61
C SER A 70 15.57 24.55 -10.87
N THR A 71 14.80 25.54 -10.41
CA THR A 71 15.31 26.65 -9.61
C THR A 71 15.25 26.29 -8.13
N THR A 72 16.22 25.51 -7.65
CA THR A 72 16.45 25.37 -6.20
C THR A 72 17.62 26.22 -5.75
N ALA A 73 17.60 26.66 -4.48
CA ALA A 73 18.64 27.50 -3.87
C ALA A 73 20.03 26.81 -3.81
N LYS A 74 20.13 25.51 -4.10
CA LYS A 74 21.36 24.70 -4.00
C LYS A 74 22.08 24.45 -5.33
N GLY A 75 21.53 24.93 -6.46
CA GLY A 75 22.13 24.78 -7.79
C GLY A 75 21.90 23.41 -8.44
N PRO A 76 22.37 23.21 -9.68
CA PRO A 76 22.23 21.95 -10.42
C PRO A 76 23.06 20.82 -9.78
N PRO A 77 22.77 19.54 -10.07
CA PRO A 77 23.58 18.43 -9.57
C PRO A 77 25.04 18.56 -10.01
N ALA A 78 25.95 18.05 -9.17
CA ALA A 78 27.34 17.94 -9.56
C ALA A 78 27.48 16.94 -10.73
N PHE A 79 28.24 17.33 -11.75
CA PHE A 79 28.51 16.50 -12.93
C PHE A 79 30.00 16.18 -13.01
N VAL A 80 30.31 14.88 -13.00
CA VAL A 80 31.66 14.34 -13.18
C VAL A 80 31.66 13.53 -14.44
N SER A 81 32.64 13.74 -15.31
CA SER A 81 32.78 12.95 -16.53
C SER A 81 34.16 12.32 -16.61
N LEU A 82 34.20 11.02 -16.92
CA LEU A 82 35.44 10.30 -17.16
C LEU A 82 36.18 10.82 -18.40
N PHE A 83 35.48 11.45 -19.35
CA PHE A 83 36.06 12.08 -20.55
C PHE A 83 36.05 13.60 -20.52
N ALA A 84 35.94 14.22 -19.33
CA ALA A 84 36.09 15.68 -19.27
C ALA A 84 37.46 16.07 -19.85
N MET A 85 37.45 16.95 -20.86
CA MET A 85 38.69 17.56 -21.36
C MET A 85 39.37 18.27 -20.19
N PRO A 86 40.67 18.05 -19.96
CA PRO A 86 41.36 18.62 -18.81
C PRO A 86 41.31 20.14 -18.90
N LYS A 87 40.64 20.78 -17.93
CA LYS A 87 40.84 22.20 -17.63
C LYS A 87 42.15 22.34 -16.84
N PRO A 88 42.86 23.48 -16.93
CA PRO A 88 44.03 23.73 -16.09
C PRO A 88 43.68 23.49 -14.60
N GLY A 89 44.40 22.58 -13.94
CA GLY A 89 44.17 22.21 -12.53
C GLY A 89 43.18 21.07 -12.26
N VAL A 90 42.57 20.45 -13.28
CA VAL A 90 41.69 19.28 -13.12
C VAL A 90 42.46 18.00 -13.43
N ILE A 91 42.52 17.07 -12.45
CA ILE A 91 43.14 15.75 -12.61
C ILE A 91 42.40 15.00 -13.73
N GLN A 92 43.16 14.55 -14.74
CA GLN A 92 42.68 13.67 -15.79
C GLN A 92 42.44 12.28 -15.19
N ILE A 93 41.23 11.76 -15.29
CA ILE A 93 40.91 10.40 -14.86
C ILE A 93 41.58 9.43 -15.85
N ARG A 94 42.62 8.72 -15.41
CA ARG A 94 43.38 7.76 -16.23
C ARG A 94 43.12 6.32 -15.81
N SER A 95 42.58 6.13 -14.62
CA SER A 95 42.28 4.84 -14.01
C SER A 95 40.92 4.86 -13.29
N LEU A 96 40.41 3.68 -12.96
CA LEU A 96 39.21 3.55 -12.12
C LEU A 96 39.46 4.05 -10.68
N SER A 97 40.69 3.98 -10.18
CA SER A 97 41.07 4.56 -8.88
C SER A 97 40.98 6.08 -8.89
N ASP A 98 41.44 6.76 -9.96
CA ASP A 98 41.30 8.22 -10.06
C ASP A 98 39.83 8.65 -10.07
N LEU A 99 38.96 7.84 -10.70
CA LEU A 99 37.52 8.08 -10.69
C LEU A 99 36.95 7.94 -9.28
N LEU A 100 37.33 6.87 -8.55
CA LEU A 100 36.89 6.63 -7.18
C LEU A 100 37.33 7.76 -6.24
N ASP A 101 38.59 8.20 -6.34
CA ASP A 101 39.13 9.32 -5.56
C ASP A 101 38.36 10.61 -5.87
N ARG A 102 38.07 10.85 -7.16
CA ARG A 102 37.29 12.03 -7.56
C ARG A 102 35.87 11.99 -7.02
N ILE A 103 35.19 10.84 -7.08
CA ILE A 103 33.87 10.67 -6.47
C ILE A 103 33.94 10.92 -4.96
N THR A 104 34.94 10.35 -4.28
CA THR A 104 35.16 10.51 -2.84
C THR A 104 35.36 11.97 -2.46
N SER A 105 36.15 12.73 -3.23
CA SER A 105 36.40 14.16 -2.96
C SER A 105 35.14 15.05 -3.07
N LEU A 106 34.11 14.60 -3.80
CA LEU A 106 32.86 15.32 -3.99
C LEU A 106 31.79 14.93 -2.97
N ILE A 107 31.99 13.82 -2.26
CA ILE A 107 31.14 13.39 -1.16
C ILE A 107 31.65 14.09 0.12
N PRO A 108 30.85 14.96 0.76
CA PRO A 108 31.30 15.67 1.95
C PRO A 108 31.68 14.70 3.08
N MET A 109 32.75 15.05 3.81
CA MET A 109 33.27 14.27 4.94
C MET A 109 32.26 14.24 6.09
N ASP A 110 31.65 15.39 6.40
CA ASP A 110 30.63 15.57 7.43
C ASP A 110 29.23 15.65 6.79
N GLN A 111 28.43 14.61 6.95
CA GLN A 111 27.00 14.72 6.66
C GLN A 111 26.34 15.41 7.85
N ALA A 112 25.99 16.69 7.69
CA ALA A 112 24.98 17.29 8.55
C ALA A 112 23.72 16.42 8.46
N GLU A 113 23.14 16.06 9.61
CA GLU A 113 22.06 15.06 9.76
C GLU A 113 20.83 15.32 8.85
N GLU A 114 20.69 16.53 8.30
CA GLU A 114 19.51 16.96 7.54
C GLU A 114 19.50 16.62 6.04
N LEU A 115 20.62 16.26 5.37
CA LEU A 115 20.66 16.18 3.90
C LEU A 115 21.20 14.86 3.35
N SER A 116 20.35 14.09 2.68
CA SER A 116 20.74 12.85 1.98
C SER A 116 21.45 13.15 0.66
N THR A 117 22.28 12.20 0.20
CA THR A 117 22.97 12.29 -1.09
C THR A 117 22.46 11.19 -2.03
N ARG A 118 22.30 11.54 -3.31
CA ARG A 118 21.95 10.64 -4.41
C ARG A 118 23.05 10.61 -5.46
N LEU A 119 23.43 9.42 -5.90
CA LEU A 119 24.46 9.24 -6.92
C LEU A 119 23.93 8.44 -8.12
N VAL A 120 24.28 8.86 -9.33
CA VAL A 120 24.13 8.03 -10.54
C VAL A 120 25.51 7.75 -11.13
N LEU A 121 25.74 6.50 -11.53
CA LEU A 121 26.86 6.09 -12.38
C LEU A 121 26.31 5.62 -13.74
N ASP A 122 26.49 6.41 -14.80
CA ASP A 122 25.99 6.15 -16.15
C ASP A 122 27.13 6.18 -17.18
N SER A 123 27.66 5.06 -17.68
CA SER A 123 27.24 3.67 -17.45
C SER A 123 28.40 2.72 -17.13
N LEU A 124 28.09 1.64 -16.41
CA LEU A 124 29.01 0.51 -16.24
C LEU A 124 29.35 -0.16 -17.57
N THR A 125 28.46 -0.08 -18.57
CA THR A 125 28.71 -0.58 -19.93
C THR A 125 29.98 0.02 -20.52
N ASP A 126 30.16 1.33 -20.35
CA ASP A 126 31.30 2.07 -20.88
C ASP A 126 32.61 1.78 -20.12
N LEU A 127 32.51 1.37 -18.85
CA LEU A 127 33.65 0.93 -18.06
C LEU A 127 34.09 -0.47 -18.47
N VAL A 128 33.14 -1.41 -18.61
CA VAL A 128 33.41 -2.78 -19.10
C VAL A 128 33.97 -2.77 -20.52
N ALA A 129 33.60 -1.78 -21.35
CA ALA A 129 34.15 -1.63 -22.68
C ALA A 129 35.63 -1.17 -22.71
N ARG A 130 36.16 -0.62 -21.61
CA ARG A 130 37.51 -0.01 -21.55
C ARG A 130 38.45 -0.68 -20.57
N PHE A 131 37.92 -1.31 -19.54
CA PHE A 131 38.66 -1.94 -18.46
C PHE A 131 38.30 -3.43 -18.38
N SER A 132 39.16 -4.25 -17.79
CA SER A 132 38.86 -5.66 -17.58
C SER A 132 37.65 -5.83 -16.65
N ASN A 133 36.89 -6.92 -16.83
CA ASN A 133 35.74 -7.24 -15.98
C ASN A 133 36.12 -7.23 -14.49
N ASP A 134 37.27 -7.81 -14.13
CA ASP A 134 37.76 -7.86 -12.75
C ASP A 134 38.04 -6.46 -12.19
N ALA A 135 38.63 -5.57 -12.99
CA ALA A 135 38.87 -4.19 -12.58
C ALA A 135 37.56 -3.43 -12.33
N VAL A 136 36.56 -3.63 -13.19
CA VAL A 136 35.23 -3.01 -13.01
C VAL A 136 34.51 -3.59 -11.80
N GLN A 137 34.57 -4.90 -11.59
CA GLN A 137 33.96 -5.55 -10.42
C GLN A 137 34.58 -5.03 -9.11
N LYS A 138 35.92 -4.95 -9.06
CA LYS A 138 36.64 -4.38 -7.92
C LYS A 138 36.25 -2.92 -7.66
N PHE A 139 36.21 -2.11 -8.71
CA PHE A 139 35.77 -0.72 -8.62
C PHE A 139 34.32 -0.60 -8.10
N VAL A 140 33.39 -1.43 -8.59
CA VAL A 140 31.99 -1.43 -8.15
C VAL A 140 31.86 -1.86 -6.69
N ALA A 141 32.66 -2.83 -6.24
CA ALA A 141 32.70 -3.24 -4.84
C ALA A 141 33.23 -2.12 -3.92
N GLU A 142 34.36 -1.51 -4.27
CA GLU A 142 34.94 -0.39 -3.50
C GLU A 142 34.00 0.82 -3.47
N LEU A 143 33.35 1.13 -4.59
CA LEU A 143 32.34 2.18 -4.65
C LEU A 143 31.12 1.82 -3.81
N TYR A 144 30.63 0.58 -3.85
CA TYR A 144 29.51 0.14 -3.02
C TYR A 144 29.79 0.35 -1.53
N ASP A 145 30.97 -0.06 -1.05
CA ASP A 145 31.38 0.09 0.35
C ASP A 145 31.44 1.57 0.76
N LEU A 146 32.05 2.42 -0.07
CA LEU A 146 32.10 3.87 0.16
C LEU A 146 30.68 4.47 0.29
N LEU A 147 29.80 4.14 -0.65
CA LEU A 147 28.44 4.69 -0.69
C LEU A 147 27.59 4.18 0.48
N LYS A 148 27.78 2.92 0.90
CA LYS A 148 27.11 2.35 2.07
C LYS A 148 27.53 3.00 3.37
N VAL A 149 28.84 3.17 3.59
CA VAL A 149 29.37 3.85 4.78
C VAL A 149 28.84 5.28 4.86
N LYS A 150 28.68 5.96 3.72
CA LYS A 150 28.13 7.31 3.63
C LYS A 150 26.60 7.36 3.48
N ASN A 151 25.88 6.24 3.62
CA ASN A 151 24.41 6.17 3.54
C ASN A 151 23.82 6.85 2.28
N ILE A 152 24.48 6.67 1.14
CA ILE A 152 24.12 7.27 -0.16
C ILE A 152 23.20 6.32 -0.92
N VAL A 153 22.14 6.88 -1.51
CA VAL A 153 21.25 6.15 -2.43
C VAL A 153 21.84 6.26 -3.83
N ALA A 154 21.97 5.15 -4.56
CA ALA A 154 22.62 5.20 -5.87
C ALA A 154 21.97 4.33 -6.94
N LEU A 155 22.09 4.77 -8.20
CA LEU A 155 21.75 4.00 -9.39
C LEU A 155 22.98 3.79 -10.26
N PHE A 156 23.31 2.54 -10.55
CA PHE A 156 24.33 2.17 -11.54
C PHE A 156 23.64 1.67 -12.79
N THR A 157 23.92 2.23 -13.96
CA THR A 157 23.29 1.78 -15.21
C THR A 157 24.18 0.77 -15.94
N ILE A 158 23.56 -0.25 -16.55
CA ILE A 158 24.26 -1.18 -17.45
C ILE A 158 23.35 -1.61 -18.60
N THR A 159 23.91 -1.70 -19.80
CA THR A 159 23.19 -2.15 -20.98
C THR A 159 23.33 -3.66 -21.14
N GLY A 160 22.20 -4.37 -21.18
CA GLY A 160 22.18 -5.81 -21.39
C GLY A 160 20.93 -6.48 -20.83
N SER A 161 20.98 -7.81 -20.78
CA SER A 161 19.99 -8.67 -20.12
C SER A 161 20.48 -9.06 -18.72
N PRO A 162 19.60 -9.18 -17.70
CA PRO A 162 19.99 -9.64 -16.37
C PRO A 162 20.67 -11.01 -16.33
N SER A 163 20.47 -11.83 -17.36
CA SER A 163 21.02 -13.19 -17.49
C SER A 163 22.44 -13.25 -18.07
N THR A 164 23.11 -12.11 -18.29
CA THR A 164 24.50 -12.13 -18.76
C THR A 164 25.45 -12.30 -17.56
N PRO A 165 26.52 -13.11 -17.67
CA PRO A 165 27.42 -13.38 -16.54
C PRO A 165 27.99 -12.12 -15.86
N THR A 166 28.32 -11.09 -16.66
CA THR A 166 28.79 -9.80 -16.16
C THR A 166 27.73 -9.10 -15.30
N ILE A 167 26.47 -9.10 -15.74
CA ILE A 167 25.36 -8.43 -15.02
C ILE A 167 24.96 -9.24 -13.78
N GLU A 168 24.99 -10.57 -13.83
CA GLU A 168 24.77 -11.42 -12.66
C GLU A 168 25.82 -11.15 -11.58
N THR A 169 27.09 -11.08 -11.97
CA THR A 169 28.19 -10.82 -11.04
C THR A 169 28.06 -9.42 -10.43
N LEU A 170 27.85 -8.38 -11.23
CA LEU A 170 27.67 -7.01 -10.73
C LEU A 170 26.36 -6.84 -9.93
N GLY A 171 25.30 -7.53 -10.32
CA GLY A 171 24.01 -7.57 -9.62
C GLY A 171 24.11 -8.19 -8.23
N SER A 172 25.04 -9.14 -8.03
CA SER A 172 25.32 -9.74 -6.73
C SER A 172 26.01 -8.78 -5.75
N LEU A 173 26.69 -7.74 -6.24
CA LEU A 173 27.39 -6.75 -5.41
C LEU A 173 26.42 -5.70 -4.83
N VAL A 174 25.39 -5.31 -5.58
CA VAL A 174 24.45 -4.25 -5.20
C VAL A 174 23.27 -4.74 -4.33
N ASP A 175 22.42 -3.83 -3.85
CA ASP A 175 21.27 -4.20 -3.01
C ASP A 175 20.08 -4.74 -3.81
N GLY A 176 19.90 -4.29 -5.05
CA GLY A 176 18.75 -4.68 -5.86
C GLY A 176 18.92 -4.35 -7.34
N ILE A 177 18.06 -4.93 -8.16
CA ILE A 177 18.09 -4.78 -9.61
C ILE A 177 16.74 -4.25 -10.09
N ILE A 178 16.78 -3.14 -10.84
CA ILE A 178 15.64 -2.65 -11.62
C ILE A 178 15.90 -3.00 -13.07
N GLN A 179 14.93 -3.64 -13.71
CA GLN A 179 15.02 -4.01 -15.11
C GLN A 179 14.09 -3.13 -15.96
N LEU A 180 14.63 -2.51 -16.99
CA LEU A 180 13.90 -1.83 -18.05
C LEU A 180 13.80 -2.72 -19.29
N LYS A 181 12.64 -2.70 -19.93
CA LYS A 181 12.34 -3.40 -21.17
C LYS A 181 11.75 -2.41 -22.16
N MET A 182 12.12 -2.58 -23.42
CA MET A 182 11.59 -1.83 -24.55
C MET A 182 11.10 -2.81 -25.59
N ASN A 183 9.87 -2.64 -26.06
CA ASN A 183 9.28 -3.42 -27.13
C ASN A 183 8.82 -2.47 -28.24
N ASP A 184 9.09 -2.85 -29.48
CA ASP A 184 8.47 -2.19 -30.63
C ASP A 184 7.08 -2.78 -30.83
N THR A 185 6.08 -1.92 -30.88
CA THR A 185 4.67 -2.26 -31.14
C THR A 185 4.19 -1.52 -32.39
N SER A 186 3.04 -1.90 -32.94
CA SER A 186 2.44 -1.21 -34.10
C SER A 186 2.22 0.28 -33.85
N ASP A 187 1.97 0.67 -32.59
CA ASP A 187 1.62 2.03 -32.18
C ASP A 187 2.82 2.82 -31.64
N GLY A 188 4.03 2.26 -31.74
CA GLY A 188 5.29 2.88 -31.34
C GLY A 188 6.08 2.08 -30.30
N VAL A 189 6.95 2.76 -29.57
CA VAL A 189 7.88 2.14 -28.62
C VAL A 189 7.25 2.07 -27.22
N GLU A 190 6.96 0.86 -26.74
CA GLU A 190 6.47 0.63 -25.38
C GLU A 190 7.65 0.38 -24.44
N ARG A 191 7.66 1.06 -23.28
CA ARG A 191 8.68 0.89 -22.24
C ARG A 191 8.04 0.41 -20.94
N SER A 192 8.72 -0.51 -20.28
CA SER A 192 8.29 -1.08 -19.00
C SER A 192 9.47 -1.23 -18.05
N ALA A 193 9.20 -1.09 -16.76
CA ALA A 193 10.17 -1.27 -15.68
C ALA A 193 9.65 -2.32 -14.69
N ARG A 194 10.54 -3.08 -14.05
CA ARG A 194 10.20 -3.92 -12.90
C ARG A 194 11.32 -3.88 -11.87
N LEU A 195 10.97 -3.95 -10.60
CA LEU A 195 11.94 -4.29 -9.55
C LEU A 195 12.14 -5.81 -9.60
N LEU A 196 13.31 -6.26 -10.06
CA LEU A 196 13.62 -7.67 -10.27
C LEU A 196 14.02 -8.35 -8.95
N SER A 197 14.83 -7.68 -8.15
CA SER A 197 15.31 -8.20 -6.86
C SER A 197 15.65 -7.06 -5.91
N LEU A 198 15.55 -7.35 -4.61
CA LEU A 198 16.01 -6.50 -3.52
C LEU A 198 16.42 -7.39 -2.35
N LYS A 199 17.65 -7.26 -1.86
CA LYS A 199 18.20 -8.12 -0.79
C LYS A 199 17.48 -7.92 0.54
N THR A 200 16.95 -6.72 0.79
CA THR A 200 16.39 -6.31 2.09
C THR A 200 14.89 -6.52 2.22
N ALA A 201 14.19 -6.89 1.15
CA ALA A 201 12.74 -7.06 1.17
C ALA A 201 12.28 -8.07 0.13
N HIS A 202 11.19 -8.78 0.42
CA HIS A 202 10.55 -9.65 -0.55
C HIS A 202 9.92 -8.80 -1.68
N VAL A 203 10.27 -9.11 -2.92
CA VAL A 203 9.75 -8.43 -4.11
C VAL A 203 8.96 -9.41 -4.96
N ASN A 204 7.80 -8.97 -5.46
CA ASN A 204 7.07 -9.67 -6.52
C ASN A 204 7.32 -8.95 -7.86
N PRO A 205 8.21 -9.44 -8.74
CA PRO A 205 8.64 -8.70 -9.93
C PRO A 205 7.51 -8.55 -10.96
N LYS A 206 6.88 -7.37 -10.99
CA LYS A 206 5.83 -7.03 -11.96
C LYS A 206 6.32 -5.97 -12.94
N TRP A 207 6.03 -6.16 -14.22
CA TRP A 207 6.28 -5.16 -15.24
C TRP A 207 5.26 -4.03 -15.10
N VAL A 208 5.76 -2.80 -15.04
CA VAL A 208 4.97 -1.57 -15.00
C VAL A 208 5.36 -0.74 -16.20
N ARG A 209 4.38 -0.37 -17.01
CA ARG A 209 4.61 0.48 -18.18
C ARG A 209 4.95 1.90 -17.75
N PHE A 210 5.77 2.59 -18.54
CA PHE A 210 6.02 4.01 -18.34
C PHE A 210 6.26 4.72 -19.68
N SER A 211 5.92 6.00 -19.71
CA SER A 211 6.20 6.89 -20.84
C SER A 211 7.22 7.95 -20.45
N ILE A 212 7.99 8.40 -21.45
CA ILE A 212 8.90 9.53 -21.34
C ILE A 212 8.20 10.73 -21.97
N LYS A 213 7.91 11.76 -21.18
CA LYS A 213 7.27 12.98 -21.66
C LYS A 213 8.26 13.86 -22.45
N GLN A 214 7.73 14.84 -23.16
CA GLN A 214 8.54 15.81 -23.94
C GLN A 214 9.52 16.62 -23.07
N ASP A 215 9.20 16.85 -21.80
CA ASP A 215 10.10 17.51 -20.84
C ASP A 215 11.14 16.55 -20.21
N GLY A 216 11.17 15.31 -20.68
CA GLY A 216 12.05 14.24 -20.19
C GLY A 216 11.64 13.71 -18.82
N SER A 217 10.45 14.03 -18.29
CA SER A 217 9.95 13.41 -17.06
C SER A 217 9.37 12.03 -17.33
N LEU A 218 9.45 11.14 -16.34
CA LEU A 218 8.85 9.81 -16.41
C LEU A 218 7.43 9.81 -15.88
N GLN A 219 6.53 9.15 -16.60
CA GLN A 219 5.18 8.86 -16.13
C GLN A 219 4.94 7.36 -16.16
N PHE A 220 4.82 6.75 -14.97
CA PHE A 220 4.44 5.34 -14.85
C PHE A 220 2.94 5.20 -15.13
N VAL A 221 2.64 4.36 -16.11
CA VAL A 221 1.29 3.94 -16.47
C VAL A 221 0.85 2.94 -15.41
N ARG A 222 -0.30 3.19 -14.78
CA ARG A 222 -0.92 2.18 -13.92
C ARG A 222 -1.38 1.04 -14.82
N ASP A 223 -0.96 -0.17 -14.51
CA ASP A 223 -1.20 -1.32 -15.36
C ASP A 223 -2.71 -1.63 -15.44
N ASN A 224 -3.32 -1.23 -16.56
CA ASN A 224 -4.70 -1.55 -16.94
C ASN A 224 -4.75 -2.87 -17.74
N SER A 225 -4.01 -3.89 -17.30
CA SER A 225 -4.27 -5.30 -17.64
C SER A 225 -5.43 -5.88 -16.81
N LEU A 226 -6.21 -4.98 -16.19
CA LEU A 226 -7.62 -5.12 -15.86
C LEU A 226 -8.40 -4.05 -16.67
N SER A 227 -8.75 -4.33 -17.94
CA SER A 227 -9.74 -3.59 -18.78
C SER A 227 -9.55 -2.05 -18.99
N PRO A 228 -10.22 -1.41 -19.98
CA PRO A 228 -10.14 0.05 -20.18
C PRO A 228 -10.61 0.75 -18.90
N SER A 229 -10.01 1.89 -18.54
CA SER A 229 -10.46 2.66 -17.40
C SER A 229 -11.93 3.00 -17.57
N GLU A 230 -12.80 2.26 -16.89
CA GLU A 230 -14.10 2.77 -16.51
C GLU A 230 -13.79 4.03 -15.70
N LEU A 231 -14.02 5.21 -16.28
CA LEU A 231 -14.05 6.43 -15.50
C LEU A 231 -15.16 6.21 -14.50
N VAL A 232 -14.81 5.93 -13.26
CA VAL A 232 -15.82 5.57 -12.27
C VAL A 232 -16.41 6.88 -11.77
N CYS A 233 -17.72 7.06 -11.97
CA CYS A 233 -18.41 8.24 -11.52
C CYS A 233 -18.25 8.36 -10.01
N LYS A 234 -17.65 9.48 -9.56
CA LYS A 234 -17.27 9.67 -8.16
C LYS A 234 -18.47 9.71 -7.19
N LEU A 235 -19.69 9.83 -7.71
CA LEU A 235 -20.93 9.80 -6.92
C LEU A 235 -21.57 8.42 -6.87
N CYS A 236 -21.80 7.77 -8.01
CA CYS A 236 -22.53 6.48 -8.05
C CYS A 236 -21.61 5.25 -8.13
N ASN A 237 -20.30 5.48 -8.22
CA ASN A 237 -19.27 4.48 -8.37
C ASN A 237 -19.48 3.51 -9.56
N GLY A 238 -20.31 3.92 -10.52
CA GLY A 238 -20.59 3.19 -11.75
C GLY A 238 -19.69 3.64 -12.89
N PRO A 239 -19.45 2.78 -13.87
CA PRO A 239 -18.60 3.10 -15.01
C PRO A 239 -19.21 4.17 -15.90
N ILE A 240 -18.44 5.21 -16.21
CA ILE A 240 -18.78 6.25 -17.18
C ILE A 240 -18.29 5.76 -18.54
N ILE A 241 -19.26 5.35 -19.35
CA ILE A 241 -19.05 4.94 -20.74
C ILE A 241 -19.61 6.08 -21.60
N GLY A 242 -18.74 6.87 -22.24
CA GLY A 242 -19.13 8.02 -23.06
C GLY A 242 -18.78 9.37 -22.44
N ASN A 243 -19.65 10.38 -22.59
CA ASN A 243 -19.37 11.77 -22.18
C ASN A 243 -19.18 11.91 -20.66
N VAL A 244 -18.05 12.51 -20.28
CA VAL A 244 -17.62 12.73 -18.90
C VAL A 244 -17.89 14.19 -18.54
N ALA A 245 -18.56 14.41 -17.41
CA ALA A 245 -18.74 15.73 -16.85
C ALA A 245 -17.80 15.91 -15.64
N ASN A 246 -17.08 17.03 -15.57
CA ASN A 246 -16.10 17.29 -14.53
C ASN A 246 -16.56 18.42 -13.60
N ALA A 247 -16.45 18.22 -12.29
CA ALA A 247 -16.49 19.34 -11.35
C ALA A 247 -15.20 20.16 -11.50
N GLY A 248 -15.19 21.46 -11.14
CA GLY A 248 -14.03 22.36 -11.30
C GLY A 248 -12.70 21.89 -10.69
N SER A 249 -12.69 20.78 -9.94
CA SER A 249 -11.52 20.05 -9.43
C SER A 249 -11.03 18.89 -10.33
N GLY A 250 -11.57 18.73 -11.54
CA GLY A 250 -11.19 17.66 -12.48
C GLY A 250 -11.68 16.26 -12.10
N SER A 251 -12.66 16.15 -11.19
CA SER A 251 -13.24 14.86 -10.79
C SER A 251 -14.30 14.39 -11.80
N PRO A 252 -14.25 13.15 -12.29
CA PRO A 252 -15.16 12.64 -13.31
C PRO A 252 -16.49 12.13 -12.73
N PHE A 253 -17.59 12.55 -13.33
CA PHE A 253 -18.96 12.16 -13.01
C PHE A 253 -19.74 11.83 -14.29
N HIS A 254 -20.78 11.01 -14.17
CA HIS A 254 -21.82 11.01 -15.21
C HIS A 254 -22.44 12.42 -15.28
N PRO A 255 -22.89 12.91 -16.45
CA PRO A 255 -23.50 14.24 -16.57
C PRO A 255 -24.65 14.48 -15.57
N HIS A 256 -25.48 13.47 -15.30
CA HIS A 256 -26.56 13.55 -14.31
C HIS A 256 -26.07 13.48 -12.85
N CYS A 257 -24.94 12.80 -12.58
CA CYS A 257 -24.33 12.75 -11.26
C CYS A 257 -23.56 14.03 -10.91
N LEU A 258 -23.01 14.75 -11.90
CA LEU A 258 -22.38 16.04 -11.66
C LEU A 258 -23.39 17.07 -11.19
N ASP A 259 -24.57 17.14 -11.82
CA ASP A 259 -25.67 18.02 -11.42
C ASP A 259 -26.13 17.71 -9.98
N THR A 260 -26.19 16.42 -9.63
CA THR A 260 -26.49 15.98 -8.25
C THR A 260 -25.37 16.38 -7.27
N TYR A 261 -24.10 16.20 -7.64
CA TYR A 261 -22.94 16.57 -6.83
C TYR A 261 -22.82 18.09 -6.64
N GLN A 262 -23.12 18.89 -7.66
CA GLN A 262 -23.12 20.36 -7.58
C GLN A 262 -24.24 20.89 -6.68
N LYS A 263 -25.45 20.33 -6.81
CA LYS A 263 -26.57 20.63 -5.89
C LYS A 263 -26.24 20.29 -4.43
N LEU A 264 -25.47 19.22 -4.18
CA LEU A 264 -24.96 18.91 -2.85
C LEU A 264 -23.84 19.87 -2.42
N GLY A 265 -22.91 20.23 -3.32
CA GLY A 265 -21.83 21.18 -3.05
C GLY A 265 -22.30 22.59 -2.66
N ASP A 266 -23.36 23.09 -3.28
CA ASP A 266 -24.01 24.36 -2.92
C ASP A 266 -24.69 24.32 -1.53
N ILE A 267 -24.93 23.12 -0.98
CA ILE A 267 -25.53 22.92 0.35
C ILE A 267 -24.45 22.77 1.44
N TYR A 268 -23.27 22.20 1.15
CA TYR A 268 -22.33 21.71 2.18
C TYR A 268 -20.97 22.44 2.33
N GLY A 269 -20.54 23.29 1.39
CA GLY A 269 -19.37 24.18 1.59
C GLY A 269 -17.98 23.48 1.73
N SER A 270 -16.89 24.26 1.59
CA SER A 270 -15.52 23.74 1.38
C SER A 270 -14.55 24.03 2.52
N HIS A 271 -14.44 23.16 3.53
CA HIS A 271 -13.28 23.09 4.44
C HIS A 271 -13.26 21.72 5.15
N ILE A 272 -12.09 21.08 5.35
CA ILE A 272 -11.73 20.26 6.53
C ILE A 272 -10.25 19.81 6.44
N LEU A 273 -9.53 20.04 7.55
CA LEU A 273 -8.25 19.45 7.96
C LEU A 273 -8.51 18.74 9.30
N TYR A 274 -7.80 17.63 9.56
CA TYR A 274 -7.83 16.76 10.76
C TYR A 274 -8.91 15.65 10.81
N ALA A 275 -8.62 14.54 10.15
CA ALA A 275 -9.11 13.18 10.43
C ALA A 275 -8.07 12.19 9.86
N LEU A 276 -8.02 10.93 10.33
CA LEU A 276 -7.13 9.85 9.84
C LEU A 276 -6.83 10.00 8.34
N GLN A 277 -5.55 9.98 7.96
CA GLN A 277 -5.18 10.25 6.57
C GLN A 277 -5.97 9.35 5.62
N PRO A 278 -6.69 9.89 4.62
CA PRO A 278 -7.49 9.09 3.71
C PRO A 278 -6.59 8.06 3.02
N GLY A 279 -6.85 6.77 3.29
CA GLY A 279 -5.97 5.67 2.90
C GLY A 279 -6.53 4.30 3.25
N VAL A 280 -5.81 3.24 2.85
CA VAL A 280 -6.15 1.84 3.16
C VAL A 280 -5.53 1.47 4.50
N VAL A 281 -6.34 0.98 5.43
CA VAL A 281 -5.90 0.45 6.74
C VAL A 281 -6.38 -0.98 6.91
N ASN A 282 -5.61 -1.82 7.62
CA ASN A 282 -6.10 -3.14 8.04
C ASN A 282 -6.86 -3.01 9.35
N ALA A 283 -8.01 -3.67 9.46
CA ALA A 283 -8.83 -3.68 10.66
C ALA A 283 -9.37 -5.08 10.94
N ASN A 284 -9.57 -5.36 12.23
CA ASN A 284 -10.16 -6.58 12.75
C ASN A 284 -11.60 -6.24 13.18
N PHE A 285 -12.58 -6.82 12.50
CA PHE A 285 -13.98 -6.44 12.62
C PHE A 285 -14.74 -7.35 13.58
N PHE A 286 -15.49 -6.71 14.46
CA PHE A 286 -16.60 -7.26 15.22
C PHE A 286 -17.89 -6.69 14.60
N PHE A 287 -18.75 -7.54 14.06
CA PHE A 287 -20.05 -7.14 13.51
C PHE A 287 -21.15 -7.86 14.28
N ILE A 288 -22.14 -7.13 14.78
CA ILE A 288 -23.22 -7.66 15.61
C ILE A 288 -24.58 -7.12 15.16
N ASP A 289 -25.59 -7.98 15.21
CA ASP A 289 -27.02 -7.65 15.09
C ASP A 289 -27.80 -8.25 16.26
N ILE A 290 -28.88 -7.56 16.66
CA ILE A 290 -29.89 -8.12 17.57
C ILE A 290 -30.82 -9.05 16.78
N VAL A 291 -30.94 -10.31 17.22
CA VAL A 291 -31.80 -11.29 16.56
C VAL A 291 -33.27 -10.97 16.79
N GLY A 292 -34.03 -10.86 15.70
CA GLY A 292 -35.48 -10.65 15.74
C GLY A 292 -35.91 -9.24 16.14
N LEU A 293 -35.02 -8.24 16.10
CA LEU A 293 -35.35 -6.86 16.49
C LEU A 293 -36.47 -6.27 15.63
N SER A 294 -36.47 -6.54 14.32
CA SER A 294 -37.49 -6.05 13.38
C SER A 294 -38.82 -6.81 13.41
N ASN A 295 -39.07 -7.64 14.43
CA ASN A 295 -40.34 -8.35 14.56
C ASN A 295 -41.49 -7.34 14.74
N PRO A 296 -42.54 -7.34 13.89
CA PRO A 296 -43.65 -6.39 13.97
C PRO A 296 -44.46 -6.47 15.27
N LEU A 297 -44.29 -7.55 16.06
CA LEU A 297 -44.91 -7.71 17.37
C LEU A 297 -44.18 -6.95 18.49
N LEU A 298 -42.95 -6.46 18.26
CA LEU A 298 -42.21 -5.62 19.20
C LEU A 298 -42.52 -4.14 18.91
N SER A 299 -42.97 -3.41 19.93
CA SER A 299 -43.16 -1.95 19.80
C SER A 299 -41.83 -1.25 19.52
N VAL A 300 -41.88 -0.13 18.79
CA VAL A 300 -40.69 0.67 18.45
C VAL A 300 -39.93 1.11 19.71
N GLU A 301 -40.64 1.45 20.79
CA GLU A 301 -40.04 1.77 22.09
C GLU A 301 -39.21 0.61 22.67
N LYS A 302 -39.73 -0.63 22.59
CA LYS A 302 -38.98 -1.81 23.03
C LYS A 302 -37.79 -2.11 22.11
N GLN A 303 -37.90 -1.84 20.81
CA GLN A 303 -36.79 -2.01 19.88
C GLN A 303 -35.64 -1.03 20.20
N ILE A 304 -35.96 0.25 20.43
CA ILE A 304 -34.98 1.27 20.83
C ILE A 304 -34.32 0.88 22.17
N GLY A 305 -35.11 0.48 23.17
CA GLY A 305 -34.58 0.06 24.46
C GLY A 305 -33.57 -1.09 24.34
N LYS A 306 -33.83 -2.09 23.49
CA LYS A 306 -32.87 -3.18 23.23
C LYS A 306 -31.57 -2.70 22.59
N ILE A 307 -31.63 -1.71 21.69
CA ILE A 307 -30.42 -1.12 21.07
C ILE A 307 -29.61 -0.35 22.13
N GLU A 308 -30.27 0.45 22.96
CA GLU A 308 -29.62 1.21 24.03
C GLU A 308 -28.95 0.29 25.07
N ASP A 309 -29.66 -0.76 25.50
CA ASP A 309 -29.14 -1.78 26.41
C ASP A 309 -27.94 -2.51 25.82
N LEU A 310 -28.00 -2.92 24.54
CA LEU A 310 -26.86 -3.53 23.85
C LEU A 310 -25.65 -2.58 23.79
N ASN A 311 -25.86 -1.31 23.44
CA ASN A 311 -24.80 -0.30 23.38
C ASN A 311 -24.15 -0.09 24.75
N ALA A 312 -24.95 -0.05 25.82
CA ALA A 312 -24.45 0.06 27.19
C ALA A 312 -23.62 -1.17 27.61
N LEU A 313 -24.09 -2.38 27.27
CA LEU A 313 -23.37 -3.62 27.55
C LEU A 313 -22.01 -3.65 26.82
N ILE A 314 -21.97 -3.31 25.53
CA ILE A 314 -20.74 -3.20 24.73
C ILE A 314 -19.81 -2.14 25.33
N GLY A 315 -20.35 -0.97 25.67
CA GLY A 315 -19.60 0.12 26.31
C GLY A 315 -18.94 -0.26 27.63
N SER A 316 -19.53 -1.22 28.36
CA SER A 316 -19.03 -1.74 29.64
C SER A 316 -18.03 -2.90 29.51
N CYS A 317 -17.73 -3.35 28.29
CA CYS A 317 -16.73 -4.40 28.04
C CYS A 317 -15.33 -3.79 27.95
N ASP A 318 -14.37 -4.34 28.70
CA ASP A 318 -12.98 -3.90 28.71
C ASP A 318 -12.34 -3.95 27.32
N ALA A 319 -12.67 -4.97 26.52
CA ALA A 319 -12.20 -5.13 25.14
C ALA A 319 -12.62 -3.97 24.22
N TYR A 320 -13.64 -3.20 24.60
CA TYR A 320 -14.06 -1.99 23.90
C TYR A 320 -13.64 -0.71 24.64
N SER A 321 -13.90 -0.62 25.94
CA SER A 321 -13.76 0.62 26.71
C SER A 321 -12.31 1.07 26.88
N LYS A 322 -11.36 0.13 27.01
CA LYS A 322 -9.93 0.41 27.18
C LYS A 322 -9.20 0.74 25.88
N VAL A 323 -9.85 0.57 24.73
CA VAL A 323 -9.24 0.85 23.42
C VAL A 323 -9.37 2.34 23.09
N PRO A 324 -8.28 3.06 22.78
CA PRO A 324 -8.32 4.46 22.37
C PRO A 324 -9.24 4.69 21.17
N LYS A 325 -9.89 5.87 21.11
CA LYS A 325 -10.79 6.22 19.99
C LYS A 325 -10.10 6.16 18.64
N ASP A 326 -8.86 6.62 18.54
CA ASP A 326 -8.11 6.61 17.27
C ASP A 326 -7.69 5.20 16.81
N ASN A 327 -7.84 4.18 17.67
CA ASN A 327 -7.50 2.79 17.39
C ASN A 327 -8.73 1.91 17.12
N LYS A 328 -9.93 2.49 17.07
CA LYS A 328 -11.18 1.78 16.77
C LYS A 328 -12.15 2.63 15.94
N ILE A 329 -12.85 2.00 15.02
CA ILE A 329 -13.86 2.64 14.17
C ILE A 329 -15.21 2.01 14.49
N VAL A 330 -16.22 2.81 14.82
CA VAL A 330 -17.54 2.34 15.25
C VAL A 330 -18.61 2.80 14.27
N LEU A 331 -19.36 1.86 13.71
CA LEU A 331 -20.38 2.10 12.70
C LEU A 331 -21.72 1.52 13.16
N PRO A 332 -22.75 2.35 13.40
CA PRO A 332 -24.09 1.83 13.69
C PRO A 332 -24.71 1.22 12.42
N THR A 333 -25.43 0.10 12.57
CA THR A 333 -26.09 -0.60 11.44
C THR A 333 -27.61 -0.56 11.51
N GLY A 334 -28.16 0.05 12.57
CA GLY A 334 -29.60 0.16 12.85
C GLY A 334 -30.00 -0.74 14.02
N ASP A 335 -29.95 -2.05 13.81
CA ASP A 335 -30.25 -3.10 14.80
C ASP A 335 -29.02 -3.68 15.50
N GLY A 336 -27.86 -3.07 15.28
CA GLY A 336 -26.58 -3.45 15.86
C GLY A 336 -25.47 -2.47 15.50
N MET A 337 -24.24 -3.00 15.40
CA MET A 337 -23.07 -2.19 15.04
C MET A 337 -21.94 -3.01 14.44
N ALA A 338 -21.02 -2.32 13.77
CA ALA A 338 -19.71 -2.83 13.41
C ALA A 338 -18.62 -2.03 14.14
N ILE A 339 -17.63 -2.75 14.66
CA ILE A 339 -16.45 -2.17 15.32
C ILE A 339 -15.21 -2.72 14.63
N GLY A 340 -14.40 -1.85 14.03
CA GLY A 340 -13.11 -2.19 13.46
C GLY A 340 -11.97 -1.81 14.40
N PHE A 341 -11.20 -2.79 14.89
CA PHE A 341 -10.01 -2.57 15.72
C PHE A 341 -8.74 -2.57 14.86
N LEU A 342 -7.93 -1.51 14.94
CA LEU A 342 -6.81 -1.28 14.01
C LEU A 342 -5.51 -2.00 14.39
N ILE A 343 -5.36 -2.43 15.64
CA ILE A 343 -4.07 -2.91 16.16
C ILE A 343 -4.12 -4.38 16.59
N ASN A 344 -5.04 -4.75 17.49
CA ASN A 344 -5.01 -6.07 18.13
C ASN A 344 -6.11 -7.01 17.56
N PRO A 345 -5.73 -8.15 16.94
CA PRO A 345 -6.66 -9.12 16.35
C PRO A 345 -7.47 -9.92 17.36
N GLU A 346 -7.08 -9.96 18.65
CA GLU A 346 -7.82 -10.66 19.70
C GLU A 346 -9.09 -9.91 20.14
N LEU A 347 -9.12 -8.59 19.96
CA LEU A 347 -10.17 -7.71 20.51
C LEU A 347 -11.59 -8.06 20.05
N PRO A 348 -11.85 -8.37 18.75
CA PRO A 348 -13.18 -8.81 18.34
C PRO A 348 -13.68 -10.03 19.11
N LEU A 349 -12.85 -11.07 19.28
CA LEU A 349 -13.24 -12.29 19.98
C LEU A 349 -13.40 -12.04 21.48
N GLN A 350 -12.47 -11.30 22.09
CA GLN A 350 -12.55 -10.94 23.51
C GLN A 350 -13.81 -10.12 23.81
N LEU A 351 -14.18 -9.20 22.91
CA LEU A 351 -15.41 -8.43 23.02
C LEU A 351 -16.63 -9.36 22.96
N SER A 352 -16.69 -10.29 22.01
CA SER A 352 -17.78 -11.27 21.91
C SER A 352 -17.95 -12.08 23.19
N ILE A 353 -16.85 -12.60 23.76
CA ILE A 353 -16.88 -13.40 24.99
C ILE A 353 -17.37 -12.58 26.18
N GLN A 354 -16.86 -11.36 26.36
CA GLN A 354 -17.28 -10.47 27.44
C GLN A 354 -18.75 -10.06 27.31
N LEU A 355 -19.20 -9.80 26.08
CA LEU A 355 -20.56 -9.41 25.79
C LEU A 355 -21.54 -10.55 26.07
N HIS A 356 -21.27 -11.78 25.62
CA HIS A 356 -22.14 -12.93 25.88
C HIS A 356 -22.34 -13.20 27.37
N ARG A 357 -21.27 -13.13 28.18
CA ARG A 357 -21.37 -13.28 29.64
C ARG A 357 -22.26 -12.22 30.28
N LYS A 358 -22.13 -10.97 29.84
CA LYS A 358 -22.95 -9.85 30.32
C LYS A 358 -24.39 -9.96 29.86
N LEU A 359 -24.63 -10.37 28.60
CA LEU A 359 -25.97 -10.65 28.07
C LEU A 359 -26.65 -11.78 28.84
N GLN A 360 -25.94 -12.85 29.20
CA GLN A 360 -26.49 -13.92 30.02
C GLN A 360 -26.93 -13.40 31.40
N ALA A 361 -26.09 -12.62 32.07
CA ALA A 361 -26.42 -12.00 33.36
C ALA A 361 -27.57 -10.97 33.27
N PHE A 362 -27.65 -10.25 32.15
CA PHE A 362 -28.73 -9.29 31.87
C PHE A 362 -30.06 -10.02 31.59
N ASN A 363 -30.06 -10.99 30.69
CA ASN A 363 -31.23 -11.78 30.29
C ASN A 363 -31.80 -12.61 31.46
N ALA A 364 -30.95 -13.06 32.39
CA ALA A 364 -31.40 -13.77 33.59
C ALA A 364 -32.22 -12.88 34.56
N LYS A 365 -32.10 -11.56 34.46
CA LYS A 365 -32.76 -10.58 35.35
C LYS A 365 -33.90 -9.83 34.67
N THR A 366 -34.18 -10.12 33.41
CA THR A 366 -35.18 -9.43 32.60
C THR A 366 -36.29 -10.37 32.14
N THR A 367 -37.42 -9.80 31.73
CA THR A 367 -38.53 -10.53 31.15
C THR A 367 -38.21 -10.95 29.70
N SER A 368 -38.88 -11.99 29.20
CA SER A 368 -38.60 -12.55 27.87
C SER A 368 -38.81 -11.57 26.71
N ASP A 369 -39.60 -10.52 26.91
CA ASP A 369 -39.80 -9.46 25.92
C ASP A 369 -38.64 -8.46 25.88
N LYS A 370 -37.86 -8.35 26.96
CA LYS A 370 -36.67 -7.51 27.08
C LYS A 370 -35.36 -8.25 26.85
N SER A 371 -35.36 -9.58 26.84
CA SER A 371 -34.14 -10.34 26.57
C SER A 371 -33.57 -10.02 25.19
N ILE A 372 -32.25 -9.92 25.13
CA ILE A 372 -31.51 -9.57 23.92
C ILE A 372 -30.78 -10.81 23.43
N GLY A 373 -31.17 -11.27 22.25
CA GLY A 373 -30.44 -12.28 21.48
C GLY A 373 -29.54 -11.59 20.47
N VAL A 374 -28.33 -12.10 20.26
CA VAL A 374 -27.35 -11.49 19.34
C VAL A 374 -26.67 -12.55 18.50
N ARG A 375 -26.26 -12.16 17.31
CA ARG A 375 -25.38 -12.95 16.44
C ARG A 375 -24.20 -12.09 16.02
N ILE A 376 -23.01 -12.70 16.01
CA ILE A 376 -21.76 -11.98 15.81
C ILE A 376 -20.98 -12.61 14.67
N GLY A 377 -20.45 -11.77 13.78
CA GLY A 377 -19.51 -12.16 12.74
C GLY A 377 -18.18 -11.43 12.91
N ILE A 378 -17.10 -12.18 12.76
CA ILE A 378 -15.74 -11.69 12.94
C ILE A 378 -14.93 -11.97 11.67
N SER A 379 -14.22 -10.95 11.19
CA SER A 379 -13.31 -11.06 10.05
C SER A 379 -12.23 -10.00 10.16
N SER A 380 -11.13 -10.17 9.45
CA SER A 380 -10.09 -9.13 9.32
C SER A 380 -9.84 -8.79 7.86
N GLY A 381 -9.38 -7.58 7.57
CA GLY A 381 -8.97 -7.22 6.22
C GLY A 381 -8.78 -5.73 5.98
N PRO A 382 -8.32 -5.37 4.77
CA PRO A 382 -8.12 -3.98 4.38
C PRO A 382 -9.46 -3.26 4.23
N VAL A 383 -9.51 -2.00 4.65
CA VAL A 383 -10.64 -1.09 4.48
C VAL A 383 -10.16 0.32 4.13
N PHE A 384 -10.98 1.05 3.40
CA PHE A 384 -10.84 2.49 3.22
C PHE A 384 -11.61 3.21 4.31
N VAL A 385 -10.98 4.21 4.93
CA VAL A 385 -11.67 5.15 5.82
C VAL A 385 -12.27 6.27 4.97
N VAL A 386 -13.57 6.51 5.12
CA VAL A 386 -14.33 7.54 4.40
C VAL A 386 -15.14 8.35 5.40
N SER A 387 -15.34 9.66 5.21
CA SER A 387 -16.19 10.46 6.10
C SER A 387 -17.62 10.56 5.55
N ASP A 388 -18.63 10.52 6.43
CA ASP A 388 -20.02 10.83 6.05
C ASP A 388 -20.30 12.35 5.99
N VAL A 389 -21.54 12.69 5.63
CA VAL A 389 -22.04 14.07 5.56
C VAL A 389 -21.96 14.84 6.89
N ASN A 390 -21.90 14.13 8.01
CA ASN A 390 -21.76 14.69 9.36
C ASN A 390 -20.29 14.64 9.84
N ASN A 391 -19.36 14.31 8.95
CA ASN A 391 -17.93 14.16 9.22
C ASN A 391 -17.58 13.00 10.18
N ASN A 392 -18.48 12.02 10.35
CA ASN A 392 -18.17 10.79 11.08
C ASN A 392 -17.32 9.86 10.20
N GLN A 393 -16.35 9.18 10.82
CA GLN A 393 -15.53 8.20 10.12
C GLN A 393 -16.30 6.90 9.89
N ASN A 394 -16.42 6.54 8.62
CA ASN A 394 -16.94 5.29 8.09
C ASN A 394 -15.82 4.43 7.50
N VAL A 395 -16.08 3.13 7.33
CA VAL A 395 -15.16 2.22 6.64
C VAL A 395 -15.85 1.35 5.61
N TRP A 396 -15.15 1.09 4.51
CA TRP A 396 -15.61 0.20 3.46
C TRP A 396 -14.48 -0.71 2.96
N GLY A 397 -14.72 -2.02 2.90
CA GLY A 397 -13.77 -2.97 2.32
C GLY A 397 -14.08 -4.43 2.63
N PRO A 398 -13.26 -5.37 2.11
CA PRO A 398 -13.51 -6.81 2.25
C PRO A 398 -13.65 -7.31 3.69
N GLY A 399 -12.89 -6.74 4.65
CA GLY A 399 -12.92 -7.16 6.04
C GLY A 399 -14.31 -7.02 6.68
N ILE A 400 -14.89 -5.81 6.61
CA ILE A 400 -16.22 -5.51 7.17
C ILE A 400 -17.34 -6.21 6.41
N ILE A 401 -17.23 -6.31 5.08
CA ILE A 401 -18.21 -7.00 4.24
C ILE A 401 -18.26 -8.49 4.61
N LEU A 402 -17.10 -9.12 4.82
CA LEU A 402 -17.02 -10.52 5.18
C LEU A 402 -17.53 -10.77 6.60
N ALA A 403 -17.21 -9.90 7.56
CA ALA A 403 -17.73 -9.99 8.93
C ALA A 403 -19.27 -9.98 8.93
N ARG A 404 -19.89 -9.06 8.18
CA ARG A 404 -21.35 -9.00 8.03
C ARG A 404 -21.91 -10.28 7.40
N ARG A 405 -21.33 -10.73 6.30
CA ARG A 405 -21.82 -11.93 5.58
C ARG A 405 -21.79 -13.18 6.46
N ILE A 406 -20.75 -13.31 7.27
CA ILE A 406 -20.60 -14.42 8.20
C ILE A 406 -21.61 -14.31 9.35
N MET A 407 -21.77 -13.12 9.93
CA MET A 407 -22.80 -12.86 10.93
C MET A 407 -24.19 -13.25 10.42
N ASP A 408 -24.53 -12.89 9.18
CA ASP A 408 -25.81 -13.20 8.55
C ASP A 408 -26.09 -14.71 8.47
N LEU A 409 -25.08 -15.57 8.51
CA LEU A 409 -25.27 -17.03 8.55
C LEU A 409 -25.68 -17.52 9.95
N GLY A 410 -25.37 -16.75 11.00
CA GLY A 410 -25.57 -17.14 12.38
C GLY A 410 -27.00 -16.95 12.86
N ASP A 411 -27.44 -17.92 13.66
CA ASP A 411 -28.62 -17.82 14.53
C ASP A 411 -28.27 -17.16 15.88
N ASP A 412 -29.27 -17.03 16.76
CA ASP A 412 -29.08 -16.47 18.10
C ASP A 412 -27.96 -17.17 18.88
N GLY A 413 -27.15 -16.35 19.55
CA GLY A 413 -26.00 -16.75 20.35
C GLY A 413 -24.74 -17.09 19.55
N HIS A 414 -24.76 -17.16 18.22
CA HIS A 414 -23.57 -17.52 17.45
C HIS A 414 -22.48 -16.44 17.47
N ILE A 415 -21.23 -16.90 17.55
CA ILE A 415 -20.03 -16.11 17.26
C ILE A 415 -19.29 -16.82 16.13
N LEU A 416 -19.43 -16.29 14.92
CA LEU A 416 -18.87 -16.88 13.71
C LEU A 416 -17.64 -16.11 13.24
N LEU A 417 -16.64 -16.84 12.75
CA LEU A 417 -15.35 -16.29 12.34
C LEU A 417 -14.99 -16.73 10.92
N ALA A 418 -14.42 -15.79 10.17
CA ALA A 418 -13.72 -16.08 8.92
C ALA A 418 -12.44 -16.89 9.19
N ASP A 419 -12.03 -17.67 8.20
CA ASP A 419 -10.77 -18.41 8.18
C ASP A 419 -9.55 -17.55 8.55
N ASN A 420 -9.41 -16.39 7.92
CA ASN A 420 -8.25 -15.53 8.06
C ASN A 420 -7.99 -15.04 9.50
N ILE A 421 -9.03 -14.88 10.31
CA ILE A 421 -8.90 -14.48 11.72
C ILE A 421 -8.96 -15.68 12.67
N ALA A 422 -9.75 -16.71 12.35
CA ALA A 422 -9.82 -17.93 13.16
C ALA A 422 -8.45 -18.63 13.22
N GLU A 423 -7.80 -18.81 12.08
CA GLU A 423 -6.47 -19.44 12.01
C GLU A 423 -5.41 -18.60 12.73
N ALA A 424 -5.47 -17.27 12.59
CA ALA A 424 -4.58 -16.36 13.30
C ALA A 424 -4.71 -16.51 14.83
N LEU A 425 -5.93 -16.58 15.35
CA LEU A 425 -6.19 -16.70 16.79
C LEU A 425 -5.82 -18.09 17.33
N VAL A 426 -6.20 -19.17 16.62
CA VAL A 426 -5.85 -20.56 16.98
C VAL A 426 -4.33 -20.76 17.02
N ASN A 427 -3.57 -20.04 16.19
CA ASN A 427 -2.11 -20.08 16.21
C ASN A 427 -1.48 -19.18 17.28
N LEU A 428 -2.23 -18.22 17.82
CA LEU A 428 -1.74 -17.27 18.81
C LEU A 428 -1.69 -17.86 20.22
N LYS A 429 -2.76 -18.56 20.66
CA LYS A 429 -2.86 -19.14 22.01
C LYS A 429 -3.63 -20.45 22.04
N GLU A 430 -3.17 -21.36 22.90
CA GLU A 430 -3.78 -22.68 23.09
C GLU A 430 -5.23 -22.60 23.61
N GLU A 431 -5.56 -21.56 24.38
CA GLU A 431 -6.92 -21.34 24.87
C GLU A 431 -7.94 -21.15 23.73
N TYR A 432 -7.54 -20.51 22.63
CA TYR A 432 -8.41 -20.29 21.47
C TYR A 432 -8.66 -21.57 20.69
N ARG A 433 -7.71 -22.52 20.68
CA ARG A 433 -7.90 -23.85 20.05
C ARG A 433 -9.03 -24.65 20.70
N LYS A 434 -9.30 -24.42 21.99
CA LYS A 434 -10.32 -25.14 22.75
C LYS A 434 -11.74 -24.66 22.42
N VAL A 435 -11.87 -23.38 22.07
CA VAL A 435 -13.17 -22.70 21.93
C VAL A 435 -13.53 -22.36 20.49
N ILE A 436 -12.56 -22.23 19.57
CA ILE A 436 -12.80 -22.00 18.14
C ILE A 436 -12.83 -23.34 17.42
N ARG A 437 -13.97 -23.69 16.82
CA ARG A 437 -14.17 -24.97 16.13
C ARG A 437 -14.60 -24.75 14.68
N PRO A 438 -14.11 -25.55 13.72
CA PRO A 438 -14.61 -25.49 12.35
C PRO A 438 -16.06 -25.96 12.31
N VAL A 439 -16.90 -25.23 11.58
CA VAL A 439 -18.31 -25.59 11.32
C VAL A 439 -18.44 -26.31 9.98
N GLY A 440 -17.56 -25.99 9.02
CA GLY A 440 -17.43 -26.66 7.73
C GLY A 440 -16.70 -25.81 6.68
N SER A 441 -16.43 -26.39 5.52
CA SER A 441 -15.75 -25.76 4.38
C SER A 441 -16.60 -25.85 3.12
N GLY A 442 -16.63 -24.80 2.30
CA GLY A 442 -17.25 -24.84 0.97
C GLY A 442 -18.61 -24.16 0.87
N TYR A 443 -18.95 -23.28 1.82
CA TYR A 443 -20.20 -22.52 1.76
C TYR A 443 -20.14 -21.46 0.67
N LYS A 444 -21.04 -21.54 -0.32
CA LYS A 444 -21.18 -20.50 -1.35
C LYS A 444 -21.86 -19.27 -0.75
N ILE A 445 -21.11 -18.22 -0.51
CA ILE A 445 -21.66 -16.89 -0.23
C ILE A 445 -21.98 -16.17 -1.55
N LYS A 446 -22.62 -14.99 -1.47
CA LYS A 446 -22.94 -14.16 -2.66
C LYS A 446 -21.73 -14.03 -3.59
N HIS A 447 -21.97 -14.24 -4.89
CA HIS A 447 -20.98 -14.30 -5.98
C HIS A 447 -20.11 -15.57 -6.04
N GLY A 448 -20.51 -16.68 -5.40
CA GLY A 448 -19.92 -18.01 -5.62
C GLY A 448 -18.58 -18.25 -4.92
N GLN A 449 -18.18 -17.35 -4.02
CA GLN A 449 -16.99 -17.53 -3.18
C GLN A 449 -17.24 -18.65 -2.15
N LEU A 450 -16.28 -19.56 -2.02
CA LEU A 450 -16.31 -20.63 -1.01
C LEU A 450 -15.72 -20.09 0.29
N LEU A 451 -16.47 -20.23 1.38
CA LEU A 451 -16.05 -19.82 2.71
C LEU A 451 -15.81 -21.03 3.61
N THR A 452 -14.72 -20.99 4.37
CA THR A 452 -14.50 -21.86 5.54
C THR A 452 -14.93 -21.10 6.78
N LEU A 453 -15.84 -21.70 7.55
CA LEU A 453 -16.47 -21.05 8.69
C LEU A 453 -16.04 -21.70 10.00
N TYR A 454 -15.80 -20.87 11.00
CA TYR A 454 -15.52 -21.29 12.36
C TYR A 454 -16.57 -20.72 13.31
N SER A 455 -16.88 -21.44 14.39
CA SER A 455 -17.73 -20.97 15.49
C SER A 455 -16.91 -20.95 16.77
N ALA A 456 -17.01 -19.87 17.54
CA ALA A 456 -16.42 -19.76 18.86
C ALA A 456 -17.49 -19.97 19.94
N PHE A 457 -17.31 -21.00 20.77
CA PHE A 457 -18.24 -21.30 21.86
C PHE A 457 -17.58 -22.03 23.03
N SER A 458 -18.24 -21.95 24.18
CA SER A 458 -17.91 -22.59 25.45
C SER A 458 -19.21 -22.82 26.24
N GLN A 459 -19.12 -23.23 27.51
CA GLN A 459 -20.29 -23.33 28.39
C GLN A 459 -20.95 -21.97 28.70
N ASP A 460 -20.16 -20.89 28.63
CA ASP A 460 -20.52 -19.56 29.11
C ASP A 460 -20.64 -18.50 27.99
N PHE A 461 -20.38 -18.87 26.74
CA PHE A 461 -20.55 -17.99 25.58
C PHE A 461 -20.68 -18.79 24.27
N GLY A 462 -21.18 -18.12 23.23
CA GLY A 462 -21.35 -18.71 21.90
C GLY A 462 -22.48 -19.73 21.82
N ASN A 463 -22.74 -20.20 20.61
CA ASN A 463 -23.72 -21.24 20.33
C ASN A 463 -23.00 -22.43 19.64
N PRO A 464 -23.07 -23.65 20.21
CA PRO A 464 -22.42 -24.84 19.66
C PRO A 464 -23.17 -25.47 18.48
N ALA A 465 -24.41 -25.05 18.21
CA ALA A 465 -25.19 -25.58 17.11
C ALA A 465 -24.56 -25.22 15.75
N ILE A 466 -24.88 -26.00 14.72
CA ILE A 466 -24.61 -25.61 13.34
C ILE A 466 -25.69 -24.59 12.96
N PRO A 467 -25.34 -23.44 12.37
CA PRO A 467 -26.36 -22.47 11.97
C PRO A 467 -27.39 -23.07 11.00
N THR A 468 -28.65 -22.71 11.19
CA THR A 468 -29.80 -23.27 10.46
C THR A 468 -29.67 -23.00 8.96
N ARG A 469 -29.26 -21.77 8.61
CA ARG A 469 -29.01 -21.34 7.22
C ARG A 469 -27.92 -22.14 6.51
N ILE A 470 -27.04 -22.79 7.27
CA ILE A 470 -25.97 -23.64 6.74
C ILE A 470 -26.47 -25.08 6.56
N SER A 471 -27.28 -25.56 7.49
CA SER A 471 -27.87 -26.90 7.44
C SER A 471 -28.84 -27.06 6.26
N GLU A 472 -29.43 -25.96 5.77
CA GLU A 472 -30.31 -25.93 4.58
C GLU A 472 -29.56 -25.88 3.23
N LEU A 473 -28.23 -25.64 3.25
CA LEU A 473 -27.39 -25.50 2.05
C LEU A 473 -26.59 -26.78 1.72
N GLY A 474 -26.55 -27.75 2.63
CA GLY A 474 -25.98 -29.09 2.43
C GLY A 474 -27.07 -30.12 2.28
#